data_AF-A0A7C9AF46-F1
#
_entry.id   AF-A0A7C9AF46-F1
#
_cell.length_a   1.000
_cell.length_b   1.000
_cell.length_c   1.000
_cell.angle_alpha   90.00
_cell.angle_beta   90.00
_cell.angle_gamma   90.00
#
_symmetry.space_group_name_H-M   'P 1'
#
loop_
_entity.id
_entity.type
_entity.pdbx_description
1 polymer ?
#
loop_
_entity_poly.entity_id
_entity_poly.type
_entity_poly.pdbx_seq_one_letter_code
_entity_poly.pdbx_strand_id
1 'polypeptide(L)'
;THELSSPRFQNDQSGSRGDFTLEWDAPHSEDMVLRKKCETGEEVAVSALLGSKHSLSATYPQNVEMKVCIKKPGLASLLQFDCNVYVRTDSTSEYYFYITSARYLQSSSST
;
A
#
# COMPACT_ATOMS: atom_id res chain seq x y z
N THR A 1 23.50 24.96 5.17
CA THR A 1 23.56 23.81 4.25
C THR A 1 22.30 22.99 4.49
N HIS A 2 21.35 23.04 3.56
CA HIS A 2 20.05 22.38 3.70
C HIS A 2 20.18 21.00 3.05
N GLU A 3 20.21 19.94 3.86
CA GLU A 3 20.13 18.57 3.34
C GLU A 3 18.72 18.34 2.80
N LEU A 4 18.57 18.34 1.49
CA LEU A 4 17.34 17.94 0.81
C LEU A 4 17.17 16.43 1.02
N SER A 5 16.32 16.05 1.96
CA SER A 5 15.85 14.67 2.09
C SER A 5 15.12 14.30 0.80
N SER A 6 15.76 13.54 -0.08
CA SER A 6 15.08 12.97 -1.23
C SER A 6 14.01 11.98 -0.73
N PRO A 7 12.76 12.06 -1.23
CA PRO A 7 11.73 11.14 -0.80
C PRO A 7 12.11 9.72 -1.22
N ARG A 8 12.40 8.90 -0.21
CA ARG A 8 12.83 7.51 -0.36
C ARG A 8 11.61 6.76 -0.91
N PHE A 9 11.77 6.01 -2.01
CA PHE A 9 10.74 5.23 -2.73
C PHE A 9 9.81 5.94 -3.73
N GLN A 10 9.69 7.27 -3.75
CA GLN A 10 8.75 7.94 -4.67
C GLN A 10 9.10 7.76 -6.16
N ASN A 11 10.37 7.47 -6.48
CA ASN A 11 10.87 7.35 -7.85
C ASN A 11 11.31 5.93 -8.25
N ASP A 12 11.04 4.92 -7.40
CA ASP A 12 11.52 3.55 -7.61
C ASP A 12 10.32 2.64 -7.91
N GLN A 13 9.94 2.56 -9.19
CA GLN A 13 8.82 1.74 -9.66
C GLN A 13 9.34 0.49 -10.36
N SER A 14 9.09 -0.67 -9.75
CA SER A 14 9.26 -1.96 -10.42
C SER A 14 7.96 -2.37 -11.12
N GLY A 15 7.94 -2.35 -12.45
CA GLY A 15 6.83 -2.91 -13.25
C GLY A 15 5.62 -1.99 -13.48
N SER A 16 4.57 -2.54 -14.08
CA SER A 16 3.33 -1.82 -14.40
C SER A 16 2.39 -1.75 -13.19
N ARG A 17 1.81 -0.57 -12.94
CA ARG A 17 0.77 -0.35 -11.92
C ARG A 17 -0.64 -0.68 -12.42
N GLY A 18 -0.79 -1.07 -13.69
CA GLY A 18 -2.11 -1.23 -14.31
C GLY A 18 -2.95 0.05 -14.19
N ASP A 19 -4.22 -0.08 -13.85
CA ASP A 19 -5.14 1.06 -13.71
C ASP A 19 -5.07 1.73 -12.32
N PHE A 20 -4.07 1.38 -11.50
CA PHE A 20 -3.90 2.00 -10.19
C PHE A 20 -3.21 3.36 -10.30
N THR A 21 -3.81 4.37 -9.68
CA THR A 21 -3.18 5.68 -9.43
C THR A 21 -2.47 5.64 -8.08
N LEU A 22 -1.22 6.13 -8.02
CA LEU A 22 -0.44 6.23 -6.81
C LEU A 22 -0.59 7.62 -6.19
N GLU A 23 -1.01 7.67 -4.93
CA GLU A 23 -1.10 8.85 -4.09
C GLU A 23 -0.17 8.69 -2.88
N TRP A 24 0.50 9.78 -2.50
CA TRP A 24 1.32 9.86 -1.29
C TRP A 24 0.65 10.84 -0.33
N ASP A 25 0.61 10.52 0.96
CA ASP A 25 -0.07 11.36 1.96
C ASP A 25 0.66 12.70 2.18
N ALA A 26 2.00 12.68 2.13
CA ALA A 26 2.83 13.87 2.18
C ALA A 26 4.12 13.73 1.36
N PRO A 27 4.76 14.84 0.95
CA PRO A 27 6.14 14.81 0.49
C PRO A 27 6.98 14.19 1.61
N HIS A 28 7.66 13.07 1.32
CA HIS A 28 8.46 12.28 2.27
C HIS A 28 7.72 11.33 3.21
N SER A 29 6.42 11.08 3.01
CA SER A 29 5.74 10.08 3.85
C SER A 29 6.15 8.65 3.52
N GLU A 30 6.14 7.80 4.56
CA GLU A 30 6.40 6.36 4.45
C GLU A 30 5.14 5.58 4.06
N ASP A 31 3.98 6.23 4.06
CA ASP A 31 2.73 5.65 3.61
C ASP A 31 2.40 6.02 2.16
N MET A 32 1.90 5.03 1.43
CA MET A 32 1.41 5.21 0.07
C MET A 32 0.00 4.62 -0.07
N VAL A 33 -0.78 5.17 -1.00
CA VAL A 33 -2.10 4.65 -1.34
C VAL A 33 -2.19 4.44 -2.85
N LEU A 34 -2.51 3.23 -3.27
CA LEU A 34 -2.90 2.90 -4.64
C LEU A 34 -4.42 2.88 -4.73
N ARG A 35 -5.00 3.56 -5.72
CA ARG A 35 -6.44 3.59 -5.97
C ARG A 35 -6.77 3.12 -7.37
N LYS A 36 -7.79 2.29 -7.49
CA LYS A 36 -8.38 1.89 -8.77
C LYS A 36 -9.90 1.99 -8.67
N LYS A 37 -10.52 2.53 -9.72
CA LYS A 37 -11.96 2.42 -9.94
C LYS A 37 -12.20 1.44 -11.09
N CYS A 38 -12.96 0.39 -10.81
CA CYS A 38 -13.30 -0.64 -11.80
C CYS A 38 -14.49 -0.19 -12.67
N GLU A 39 -14.61 -0.77 -13.86
CA GLU A 39 -15.71 -0.50 -14.80
C GLU A 39 -17.09 -0.84 -14.22
N THR A 40 -17.13 -1.84 -13.34
CA THR A 40 -18.27 -2.28 -12.54
C THR A 40 -18.69 -1.29 -11.44
N GLY A 41 -17.93 -0.21 -11.24
CA GLY A 41 -18.18 0.82 -10.22
C GLY A 41 -17.56 0.50 -8.86
N GLU A 42 -16.86 -0.62 -8.70
CA GLU A 42 -16.11 -0.95 -7.50
C GLU A 42 -14.88 -0.03 -7.34
N GLU A 43 -14.61 0.37 -6.11
CA GLU A 43 -13.42 1.15 -5.74
C GLU A 43 -12.49 0.26 -4.90
N VAL A 44 -11.24 0.15 -5.34
CA VAL A 44 -10.19 -0.58 -4.64
C VAL A 44 -9.14 0.43 -4.18
N ALA A 45 -8.85 0.43 -2.88
CA ALA A 45 -7.76 1.18 -2.29
C ALA A 45 -6.79 0.22 -1.60
N VAL A 46 -5.49 0.40 -1.84
CA VAL A 46 -4.42 -0.35 -1.19
C VAL A 46 -3.52 0.67 -0.50
N SER A 47 -3.54 0.70 0.82
CA SER A 47 -2.62 1.53 1.61
C SER A 47 -1.48 0.66 2.14
N ALA A 48 -0.25 1.15 2.07
CA ALA A 48 0.90 0.44 2.62
C ALA A 48 1.75 1.40 3.44
N LEU A 49 2.16 0.98 4.63
CA LEU A 49 3.19 1.64 5.41
C LEU A 49 4.52 0.93 5.13
N LEU A 50 5.41 1.61 4.41
CA LEU A 50 6.73 1.11 4.11
C LEU A 50 7.59 1.25 5.36
N GLY A 51 7.97 0.14 6.00
CA GLY A 51 8.86 0.21 7.16
C GLY A 51 10.19 0.90 6.83
N SER A 52 10.81 1.50 7.85
CA SER A 52 12.10 2.18 7.69
C SER A 52 13.17 1.22 7.13
N LYS A 53 14.00 1.69 6.19
CA LYS A 53 15.20 0.94 5.76
C LYS A 53 16.19 0.92 6.92
N HIS A 54 16.13 -0.11 7.76
CA HIS A 54 17.14 -0.31 8.81
C HIS A 54 18.54 -0.62 8.25
N SER A 55 18.67 -0.92 6.95
CA SER A 55 19.95 -1.12 6.28
C SER A 55 20.06 -0.26 5.02
N LEU A 56 21.19 0.45 4.91
CA LEU A 56 21.62 1.18 3.71
C LEU A 56 21.76 0.27 2.47
N SER A 57 21.80 -1.06 2.65
CA SER A 57 21.94 -2.04 1.57
C SER A 57 20.61 -2.62 1.07
N ALA A 58 19.48 -2.35 1.72
CA ALA A 58 18.20 -2.93 1.33
C ALA A 58 17.53 -2.05 0.27
N THR A 59 17.30 -2.59 -0.93
CA THR A 59 16.57 -1.88 -2.00
C THR A 59 15.09 -1.68 -1.61
N TYR A 60 14.51 -2.60 -0.85
CA TYR A 60 13.10 -2.62 -0.47
C TYR A 60 12.90 -2.82 1.05
N PRO A 61 11.76 -2.37 1.62
CA PRO A 61 11.43 -2.62 3.02
C PRO A 61 11.27 -4.12 3.30
N GLN A 62 11.78 -4.58 4.45
CA GLN A 62 11.76 -6.00 4.82
C GLN A 62 10.38 -6.48 5.31
N ASN A 63 9.58 -5.56 5.86
CA ASN A 63 8.22 -5.80 6.30
C ASN A 63 7.36 -4.60 5.87
N VAL A 64 6.21 -4.89 5.27
CA VAL A 64 5.23 -3.89 4.87
C VAL A 64 3.89 -4.29 5.46
N GLU A 65 3.32 -3.40 6.28
CA GLU A 65 1.92 -3.51 6.68
C GLU A 65 1.06 -2.88 5.58
N MET A 66 0.13 -3.66 5.05
CA MET A 66 -0.73 -3.23 3.96
C MET A 66 -2.20 -3.44 4.33
N LYS A 67 -3.07 -2.54 3.88
CA LYS A 67 -4.51 -2.68 3.99
C LYS A 67 -5.13 -2.59 2.61
N VAL A 68 -6.00 -3.54 2.29
CA VAL A 68 -6.76 -3.55 1.03
C VAL A 68 -8.22 -3.31 1.36
N CYS A 69 -8.76 -2.21 0.84
CA CYS A 69 -10.15 -1.81 1.01
C CYS A 69 -10.89 -1.94 -0.32
N ILE A 70 -12.05 -2.58 -0.30
CA ILE A 70 -12.94 -2.73 -1.46
C ILE A 70 -14.29 -2.15 -1.10
N LYS A 71 -14.74 -1.17 -1.88
CA LYS A 71 -16.07 -0.58 -1.77
C LYS A 71 -16.88 -0.93 -3.02
N LYS A 72 -18.08 -1.48 -2.81
CA LYS A 72 -19.03 -1.75 -3.89
C LYS A 72 -20.01 -0.60 -4.06
N PRO A 73 -20.46 -0.31 -5.29
CA PRO A 73 -21.48 0.70 -5.51
C PRO A 73 -22.78 0.33 -4.78
N GLY A 74 -23.42 1.32 -4.17
CA GLY A 74 -24.69 1.14 -3.46
C GLY A 74 -24.60 0.49 -2.08
N LEU A 75 -23.42 0.07 -1.62
CA LEU A 75 -23.24 -0.42 -0.25
C LEU A 75 -22.68 0.67 0.67
N ALA A 76 -23.25 0.78 1.87
CA ALA A 76 -22.76 1.63 2.95
C ALA A 76 -21.65 0.96 3.78
N SER A 77 -21.00 -0.05 3.23
CA SER A 77 -19.90 -0.78 3.85
C SER A 77 -18.76 -0.99 2.87
N LEU A 78 -17.56 -1.17 3.41
CA LEU A 78 -16.37 -1.57 2.67
C LEU A 78 -15.78 -2.82 3.30
N LEU A 79 -15.21 -3.69 2.47
CA LEU A 79 -14.47 -4.86 2.92
C LEU A 79 -13.00 -4.47 3.05
N GLN A 80 -12.44 -4.60 4.25
CA GLN A 80 -11.02 -4.38 4.52
C GLN A 80 -10.31 -5.71 4.78
N PHE A 81 -9.16 -5.88 4.15
CA PHE A 81 -8.17 -6.90 4.49
C PHE A 81 -6.97 -6.23 5.14
N ASP A 82 -6.53 -6.75 6.28
CA ASP A 82 -5.20 -6.45 6.81
C ASP A 82 -4.23 -7.50 6.26
N CYS A 83 -3.12 -7.04 5.71
CA CYS A 83 -2.16 -7.84 4.96
C CYS A 83 -0.74 -7.51 5.42
N ASN A 84 0.14 -8.50 5.34
CA ASN A 84 1.58 -8.32 5.55
C ASN A 84 2.36 -8.84 4.36
N VAL A 85 3.39 -8.09 3.98
CA VAL A 85 4.41 -8.52 3.02
C VAL A 85 5.76 -8.57 3.72
N TYR A 86 6.49 -9.66 3.56
CA TYR A 86 7.83 -9.80 4.15
C TYR A 86 8.78 -10.58 3.25
N VAL A 87 10.08 -10.35 3.44
CA VAL A 87 11.15 -11.11 2.78
C VAL A 87 11.70 -12.13 3.77
N ARG A 88 11.80 -13.41 3.36
CA ARG A 88 12.54 -14.37 4.17
C ARG A 88 14.04 -14.15 3.98
N THR A 89 14.77 -14.15 5.08
CA THR A 89 16.23 -13.92 5.09
C THR A 89 17.04 -15.05 4.48
N ASP A 90 16.42 -16.21 4.21
CA ASP A 90 17.07 -17.44 3.72
C ASP A 90 16.85 -17.73 2.23
N SER A 91 16.00 -16.95 1.54
CA SER A 91 15.70 -17.15 0.13
C SER A 91 16.15 -15.97 -0.74
N THR A 92 16.44 -16.25 -2.01
CA THR A 92 16.78 -15.25 -3.01
C THR A 92 15.58 -14.34 -3.30
N SER A 93 15.40 -13.31 -2.47
CA SER A 93 14.52 -12.16 -2.74
C SER A 93 13.05 -12.50 -3.04
N GLU A 94 12.52 -13.59 -2.48
CA GLU A 94 11.10 -13.89 -2.59
C GLU A 94 10.32 -13.11 -1.53
N TYR A 95 9.34 -12.32 -1.99
CA TYR A 95 8.38 -11.66 -1.12
C TYR A 95 7.21 -12.61 -0.84
N TYR A 96 6.91 -12.77 0.44
CA TYR A 96 5.75 -13.53 0.90
C TYR A 96 4.65 -12.56 1.27
N PHE A 97 3.42 -12.91 0.91
CA PHE A 97 2.22 -12.15 1.23
C PHE A 97 1.23 -13.04 1.97
N TYR A 98 0.60 -12.50 3.01
CA TYR A 98 -0.52 -13.17 3.69
C TYR A 98 -1.54 -12.17 4.23
N ILE A 99 -2.78 -12.61 4.30
CA ILE A 99 -3.91 -11.88 4.89
C ILE A 99 -4.00 -12.26 6.36
N THR A 100 -3.93 -11.28 7.26
CA THR A 100 -4.05 -11.50 8.70
C THR A 100 -5.50 -11.44 9.16
N SER A 101 -6.32 -10.58 8.55
CA SER A 101 -7.75 -10.49 8.87
C SER A 101 -8.57 -9.93 7.70
N ALA A 102 -9.88 -10.21 7.73
CA ALA A 102 -10.86 -9.62 6.84
C ALA A 102 -12.06 -9.15 7.65
N ARG A 103 -12.51 -7.91 7.42
CA ARG A 103 -13.67 -7.33 8.13
C ARG A 103 -14.43 -6.34 7.28
N TYR A 104 -15.74 -6.25 7.51
CA TYR A 104 -16.54 -5.16 6.97
C TYR A 104 -16.47 -3.95 7.89
N LEU A 105 -16.22 -2.78 7.32
CA LEU A 105 -16.32 -1.49 8.00
C LEU A 105 -17.51 -0.72 7.44
N GLN A 106 -18.19 0.03 8.30
CA GLN A 106 -19.22 0.95 7.86
C GLN A 106 -18.56 2.12 7.11
N SER A 107 -18.97 2.36 5.87
CA SER A 107 -18.49 3.50 5.09
C SER A 107 -19.24 4.73 5.58
N SER A 108 -18.52 5.71 6.12
CA SER A 108 -19.10 7.03 6.36
C SER A 108 -19.46 7.63 5.00
N SER A 109 -20.75 7.81 4.74
CA SER A 109 -21.20 8.66 3.66
C SER A 109 -20.89 10.10 4.06
N SER A 110 -19.85 10.70 3.48
CA SER A 110 -19.73 12.16 3.48
C SER A 110 -20.99 12.70 2.79
N THR A 111 -21.81 13.40 3.58
CA THR A 111 -23.06 14.02 3.15
C THR A 111 -22.78 15.31 2.41
#